data_AF-A0A2E7W1D1-F1
#
_entry.id   AF-A0A2E7W1D1-F1
#
_cell.length_a   1.000
_cell.length_b   1.000
_cell.length_c   1.000
_cell.angle_alpha   90.00
_cell.angle_beta   90.00
_cell.angle_gamma   90.00
#
_symmetry.space_group_name_H-M   'P 1'
#
loop_
_entity.id
_entity.type
_entity.pdbx_description
1 polymer ?
#
loop_
_entity_poly.entity_id
_entity_poly.type
_entity_poly.pdbx_seq_one_letter_code
_entity_poly.pdbx_strand_id
1 'polypeptide(L)'
;MLVETFLTPEFIALVTTTVSLAFLHAALGLDHYLPFVVLSKAHNWSKRRTYAITIICGLAHVLSSLGLGILGAFLGVLLSDMQIFDGVRGNWAAWGLIVFGLTYCLWGIKRIYKNKSHKHTHLHSDGTLHYHYHNHLGQHSHIHANKLGSQLSPWALFLIFILGPCESLIPLLMYPASQNNWAHVTIIAAVFSLVTVLTMVFAVRCGLLLVQRIKKPIFSRFGDIIAGVLLIISGSAILALGV
;
A
#
# COMPACT_ATOMS: atom_id res chain seq x y z
N MET A 1 40.66 -11.17 0.65
CA MET A 1 39.78 -11.83 1.63
C MET A 1 38.38 -11.21 1.67
N LEU A 2 38.17 -9.94 2.06
CA LEU A 2 36.81 -9.34 2.04
C LEU A 2 36.20 -9.20 0.62
N VAL A 3 37.00 -8.89 -0.40
CA VAL A 3 36.48 -8.70 -1.78
C VAL A 3 36.06 -10.04 -2.43
N GLU A 4 36.77 -11.13 -2.14
CA GLU A 4 36.44 -12.46 -2.69
C GLU A 4 35.16 -13.04 -2.08
N THR A 5 34.85 -12.71 -0.82
CA THR A 5 33.60 -13.13 -0.17
C THR A 5 32.34 -12.43 -0.72
N PHE A 6 32.48 -11.35 -1.50
CA PHE A 6 31.34 -10.60 -2.08
C PHE A 6 31.19 -10.79 -3.60
N LEU A 7 32.05 -11.58 -4.24
CA LEU A 7 31.99 -11.84 -5.68
C LEU A 7 31.75 -13.32 -6.00
N THR A 8 31.35 -14.13 -5.02
CA THR A 8 30.98 -15.53 -5.28
C THR A 8 29.71 -15.58 -6.13
N PRO A 9 29.60 -16.55 -7.06
CA PRO A 9 28.38 -16.71 -7.88
C PRO A 9 27.11 -16.87 -7.03
N GLU A 10 27.23 -17.53 -5.88
CA GLU A 10 26.15 -17.72 -4.90
C GLU A 10 25.66 -16.40 -4.31
N PHE A 11 26.59 -15.52 -3.90
CA PHE A 11 26.23 -14.23 -3.33
C PHE A 11 25.63 -13.30 -4.39
N ILE A 12 26.17 -13.31 -5.61
CA ILE A 12 25.62 -12.56 -6.74
C ILE A 12 24.19 -13.03 -7.05
N ALA A 13 23.95 -14.34 -7.08
CA ALA A 13 22.62 -14.90 -7.26
C ALA A 13 21.67 -14.48 -6.14
N LEU A 14 22.12 -14.53 -4.87
CA LEU A 14 21.32 -14.13 -3.72
C LEU A 14 20.93 -12.64 -3.77
N VAL A 15 21.88 -11.75 -4.07
CA VAL A 15 21.62 -10.31 -4.24
C VAL A 15 20.67 -10.06 -5.40
N THR A 16 20.86 -10.73 -6.54
CA THR A 16 20.01 -10.58 -7.72
C THR A 16 18.57 -11.02 -7.43
N THR A 17 18.40 -12.16 -6.76
CA THR A 17 17.09 -12.65 -6.30
C THR A 17 16.47 -11.67 -5.30
N THR A 18 17.26 -11.13 -4.37
CA THR A 18 16.80 -10.15 -3.39
C THR A 18 16.26 -8.89 -4.05
N VAL A 19 17.02 -8.31 -4.99
CA VAL A 19 16.59 -7.12 -5.73
C VAL A 19 15.32 -7.42 -6.54
N SER A 20 15.28 -8.56 -7.22
CA SER A 20 14.15 -8.95 -8.07
C SER A 20 12.88 -9.17 -7.25
N LEU A 21 12.96 -9.91 -6.15
CA LEU A 21 11.83 -10.17 -5.26
C LEU A 21 11.36 -8.90 -4.56
N ALA A 22 12.28 -8.10 -4.00
CA ALA A 22 11.93 -6.82 -3.37
C ALA A 22 11.21 -5.88 -4.34
N PHE A 23 11.71 -5.77 -5.57
CA PHE A 23 11.09 -4.96 -6.61
C PHE A 23 9.72 -5.50 -7.02
N LEU A 24 9.63 -6.79 -7.38
CA LEU A 24 8.39 -7.38 -7.88
C LEU A 24 7.31 -7.42 -6.81
N HIS A 25 7.64 -7.82 -5.57
CA HIS A 25 6.70 -7.83 -4.46
C HIS A 25 6.15 -6.42 -4.17
N ALA A 26 7.02 -5.41 -4.04
CA ALA A 26 6.57 -4.05 -3.76
C ALA A 26 5.86 -3.37 -4.95
N ALA A 27 6.20 -3.72 -6.19
CA ALA A 27 5.58 -3.15 -7.38
C ALA A 27 4.21 -3.80 -7.70
N LEU A 28 4.10 -5.12 -7.52
CA LEU A 28 2.87 -5.88 -7.77
C LEU A 28 1.92 -5.84 -6.56
N GLY A 29 2.46 -5.70 -5.35
CA GLY A 29 1.72 -5.45 -4.12
C GLY A 29 1.05 -4.08 -4.17
N LEU A 30 -0.15 -4.00 -4.74
CA LEU A 30 -0.91 -2.74 -4.84
C LEU A 30 -1.18 -2.16 -3.45
N ASP A 31 -1.30 -3.01 -2.44
CA ASP A 31 -1.40 -2.69 -1.03
C ASP A 31 -0.19 -1.90 -0.48
N HIS A 32 0.99 -1.99 -1.11
CA HIS A 32 2.21 -1.29 -0.69
C HIS A 32 2.25 0.19 -1.09
N TYR A 33 1.44 0.64 -2.03
CA TYR A 33 1.49 2.03 -2.50
C TYR A 33 0.12 2.68 -2.70
N LEU A 34 -0.91 1.91 -3.06
CA LEU A 34 -2.24 2.43 -3.36
C LEU A 34 -2.90 3.13 -2.16
N PRO A 35 -2.81 2.62 -0.91
CA PRO A 35 -3.39 3.31 0.24
C PRO A 35 -2.84 4.73 0.42
N PHE A 36 -1.54 4.94 0.18
CA PHE A 36 -0.92 6.26 0.26
C PHE A 36 -1.43 7.21 -0.83
N VAL A 37 -1.62 6.72 -2.05
CA VAL A 37 -2.16 7.51 -3.17
C VAL A 37 -3.60 7.95 -2.88
N VAL A 38 -4.44 7.01 -2.42
CA VAL A 38 -5.85 7.25 -2.10
C VAL A 38 -5.98 8.23 -0.93
N LEU A 39 -5.27 7.99 0.18
CA LEU A 39 -5.33 8.86 1.37
C LEU A 39 -4.71 10.23 1.12
N SER A 40 -3.61 10.30 0.36
CA SER A 40 -3.05 11.58 -0.06
C SER A 40 -4.06 12.42 -0.83
N LYS A 41 -4.89 11.78 -1.66
CA LYS A 41 -5.92 12.48 -2.44
C LYS A 41 -7.15 12.83 -1.60
N ALA A 42 -7.62 11.91 -0.76
CA ALA A 42 -8.79 12.10 0.09
C ALA A 42 -8.57 13.20 1.15
N HIS A 43 -7.37 13.27 1.73
CA HIS A 43 -7.02 14.25 2.75
C HIS A 43 -6.23 15.46 2.22
N ASN A 44 -6.09 15.60 0.90
CA ASN A 44 -5.29 16.67 0.26
C ASN A 44 -3.89 16.83 0.88
N TRP A 45 -3.19 15.72 1.14
CA TRP A 45 -1.83 15.77 1.67
C TRP A 45 -0.88 16.44 0.68
N SER A 46 0.07 17.22 1.23
CA SER A 46 1.18 17.73 0.42
C SER A 46 2.06 16.57 -0.04
N LYS A 47 2.70 16.70 -1.21
CA LYS A 47 3.61 15.67 -1.76
C LYS A 47 4.70 15.27 -0.74
N ARG A 48 5.22 16.26 0.00
CA ARG A 48 6.22 16.04 1.07
C ARG A 48 5.67 15.13 2.17
N ARG A 49 4.45 15.40 2.66
CA ARG A 49 3.80 14.58 3.68
C ARG A 49 3.57 13.15 3.19
N THR A 50 3.10 12.99 1.96
CA THR A 50 2.84 11.67 1.38
C THR A 50 4.12 10.84 1.31
N TYR A 51 5.21 11.39 0.74
CA TYR A 51 6.48 10.67 0.65
C TYR A 51 7.09 10.37 2.02
N ALA A 52 7.03 11.30 2.97
CA ALA A 52 7.54 11.06 4.32
C ALA A 52 6.79 9.90 4.99
N ILE A 53 5.46 9.87 4.92
CA ILE A 53 4.64 8.80 5.49
C ILE A 53 4.94 7.47 4.79
N THR A 54 5.03 7.44 3.46
CA THR A 54 5.38 6.24 2.69
C THR A 54 6.74 5.68 3.09
N ILE A 55 7.77 6.54 3.23
CA ILE A 55 9.11 6.11 3.64
C ILE A 55 9.09 5.54 5.07
N ILE A 56 8.44 6.23 6.02
CA ILE A 56 8.36 5.78 7.41
C ILE A 56 7.64 4.43 7.50
N CYS A 57 6.51 4.27 6.80
CA CYS A 57 5.76 3.01 6.79
C CYS A 57 6.53 1.89 6.08
N GLY A 58 7.19 2.18 4.96
CA GLY A 58 8.02 1.21 4.25
C GLY A 58 9.20 0.72 5.08
N LEU A 59 9.90 1.63 5.77
CA LEU A 59 10.96 1.26 6.70
C LEU A 59 10.41 0.42 7.86
N ALA A 60 9.29 0.84 8.46
CA ALA A 60 8.68 0.10 9.56
C ALA A 60 8.24 -1.32 9.15
N HIS A 61 7.66 -1.46 7.97
CA HIS A 61 7.29 -2.75 7.38
C HIS A 61 8.51 -3.67 7.24
N VAL A 62 9.58 -3.20 6.59
CA VAL A 62 10.78 -4.03 6.39
C VAL A 62 11.47 -4.35 7.72
N LEU A 63 11.57 -3.40 8.64
CA LEU A 63 12.18 -3.62 9.96
C LEU A 63 11.38 -4.61 10.81
N SER A 64 10.05 -4.61 10.71
CA SER A 64 9.22 -5.57 11.44
C SER A 64 9.48 -7.01 10.96
N SER A 65 9.56 -7.22 9.65
CA SER A 65 9.86 -8.52 9.03
C SER A 65 11.31 -8.95 9.27
N LEU A 66 12.26 -8.01 9.23
CA LEU A 66 13.66 -8.25 9.59
C LEU A 66 13.77 -8.70 11.06
N GLY A 67 13.07 -8.04 11.97
CA GLY A 67 13.05 -8.40 13.39
C GLY A 67 12.54 -9.83 13.62
N LEU A 68 11.47 -10.21 12.92
CA LEU A 68 10.94 -11.58 12.95
C LEU A 68 11.95 -12.58 12.39
N GLY A 69 12.53 -12.31 11.21
CA GLY A 69 13.51 -13.17 10.56
C GLY A 69 14.75 -13.41 11.43
N ILE A 70 15.29 -12.34 12.03
CA ILE A 70 16.41 -12.43 12.98
C ILE A 70 16.02 -13.25 14.21
N LEU A 71 14.84 -13.00 14.79
CA LEU A 71 14.37 -13.72 15.97
C LEU A 71 14.25 -15.22 15.70
N GLY A 72 13.64 -15.65 14.59
CA GLY A 72 13.55 -17.08 14.30
C GLY A 72 14.88 -17.71 13.88
N ALA A 73 15.79 -16.96 13.26
CA ALA A 73 17.17 -17.43 13.05
C ALA A 73 17.88 -17.69 14.38
N PHE A 74 17.72 -16.80 15.38
CA PHE A 74 18.28 -16.99 16.73
C PHE A 74 17.63 -18.15 17.50
N LEU A 75 16.32 -18.31 17.37
CA LEU A 75 15.56 -19.37 18.05
C LEU A 75 15.69 -20.73 17.35
N GLY A 76 16.39 -20.80 16.20
CA GLY A 76 16.53 -22.04 15.42
C GLY A 76 15.18 -22.55 14.88
N VAL A 77 14.20 -21.66 14.73
CA VAL A 77 12.86 -22.02 14.24
C VAL A 77 12.97 -22.41 12.78
N LEU A 78 12.37 -23.55 12.42
CA LEU A 78 12.36 -24.03 11.04
C LEU A 78 11.69 -23.00 10.13
N LEU A 79 12.20 -22.87 8.91
CA LEU A 79 11.63 -21.96 7.91
C LEU A 79 10.13 -22.21 7.70
N SER A 80 9.69 -23.48 7.80
CA SER A 80 8.28 -23.88 7.69
C SER A 80 7.40 -23.23 8.75
N ASP A 81 7.86 -23.14 9.99
CA ASP A 81 7.04 -22.64 11.10
C ASP A 81 6.89 -21.13 11.03
N MET A 82 7.96 -20.45 10.57
CA MET A 82 7.96 -19.01 10.29
C MET A 82 7.01 -18.67 9.13
N GLN A 83 7.03 -19.48 8.07
CA GLN A 83 6.13 -19.32 6.92
C GLN A 83 4.66 -19.56 7.29
N ILE A 84 4.36 -20.47 8.22
CA ILE A 84 2.99 -20.65 8.71
C ILE A 84 2.51 -19.39 9.45
N PHE A 85 3.35 -18.82 10.33
CA PHE A 85 2.98 -17.64 11.11
C PHE A 85 2.84 -16.38 10.22
N ASP A 86 3.69 -16.23 9.22
CA ASP A 86 3.56 -15.20 8.19
C ASP A 86 2.33 -15.42 7.31
N GLY A 87 2.11 -16.63 6.81
CA GLY A 87 0.97 -16.97 5.96
C GLY A 87 -0.38 -16.76 6.65
N VAL A 88 -0.48 -17.03 7.96
CA VAL A 88 -1.68 -16.69 8.74
C VAL A 88 -1.90 -15.18 8.76
N ARG A 89 -0.85 -14.39 9.05
CA ARG A 89 -0.94 -12.92 9.03
C ARG A 89 -1.31 -12.38 7.65
N GLY A 90 -0.75 -12.96 6.59
CA GLY A 90 -1.03 -12.63 5.19
C GLY A 90 -2.46 -12.91 4.80
N ASN A 91 -2.99 -14.07 5.21
CA ASN A 91 -4.38 -14.43 4.95
C ASN A 91 -5.35 -13.44 5.62
N TRP A 92 -5.11 -13.07 6.89
CA TRP A 92 -5.91 -12.06 7.58
C TRP A 92 -5.83 -10.68 6.91
N ALA A 93 -4.63 -10.26 6.49
CA ALA A 93 -4.43 -9.02 5.75
C ALA A 93 -5.16 -9.03 4.40
N ALA A 94 -5.09 -10.13 3.65
CA ALA A 94 -5.73 -10.31 2.36
C ALA A 94 -7.26 -10.26 2.46
N TRP A 95 -7.85 -11.00 3.41
CA TRP A 95 -9.29 -10.92 3.67
C TRP A 95 -9.70 -9.52 4.13
N GLY A 96 -8.89 -8.86 4.94
CA GLY A 96 -9.09 -7.46 5.33
C GLY A 96 -9.15 -6.53 4.12
N LEU A 97 -8.21 -6.66 3.17
CA LEU A 97 -8.18 -5.89 1.93
C LEU A 97 -9.40 -6.17 1.03
N ILE A 98 -9.81 -7.44 0.91
CA ILE A 98 -10.99 -7.82 0.12
C ILE A 98 -12.26 -7.22 0.73
N VAL A 99 -12.48 -7.38 2.03
CA VAL A 99 -13.66 -6.84 2.73
C VAL A 99 -13.67 -5.32 2.68
N PHE A 100 -12.54 -4.67 2.93
CA PHE A 100 -12.42 -3.23 2.84
C PHE A 100 -12.64 -2.74 1.40
N GLY A 101 -12.06 -3.41 0.40
CA GLY A 101 -12.25 -3.09 -1.00
C GLY A 101 -13.71 -3.24 -1.46
N LEU A 102 -14.40 -4.30 -1.03
CA LEU A 102 -15.83 -4.52 -1.29
C LEU A 102 -16.70 -3.42 -0.68
N THR A 103 -16.49 -3.10 0.60
CA THR A 103 -17.25 -2.04 1.29
C THR A 103 -17.02 -0.68 0.64
N TYR A 104 -15.78 -0.36 0.26
CA TYR A 104 -15.44 0.89 -0.43
C TYR A 104 -16.03 0.97 -1.85
N CYS A 105 -16.02 -0.15 -2.58
CA CYS A 105 -16.65 -0.26 -3.91
C CYS A 105 -18.18 -0.06 -3.82
N LEU A 106 -18.85 -0.76 -2.91
CA LEU A 106 -20.29 -0.63 -2.67
C LEU A 106 -20.68 0.79 -2.24
N TRP A 107 -19.85 1.43 -1.42
CA TRP A 107 -20.03 2.83 -1.03
C TRP A 107 -19.89 3.78 -2.23
N GLY A 108 -18.87 3.56 -3.08
CA GLY A 108 -18.69 4.31 -4.33
C GLY A 108 -19.91 4.19 -5.26
N ILE A 109 -20.43 2.96 -5.44
CA ILE A 109 -21.66 2.70 -6.22
C ILE A 109 -22.85 3.46 -5.60
N LYS A 110 -23.08 3.32 -4.29
CA LYS A 110 -24.17 4.00 -3.58
C LYS A 110 -24.07 5.52 -3.72
N ARG A 111 -22.86 6.09 -3.68
CA ARG A 111 -22.63 7.53 -3.87
C ARG A 111 -23.05 7.98 -5.26
N ILE A 112 -22.69 7.23 -6.30
CA ILE A 112 -23.09 7.56 -7.68
C ILE A 112 -24.62 7.47 -7.84
N TYR A 113 -25.26 6.44 -7.28
CA TYR A 113 -26.72 6.26 -7.40
C TYR A 113 -27.53 7.30 -6.61
N LYS A 114 -27.06 7.72 -5.43
CA LYS A 114 -27.76 8.74 -4.62
C LYS A 114 -27.56 10.17 -5.14
N ASN A 115 -26.49 10.44 -5.90
CA ASN A 115 -26.19 11.78 -6.40
C ASN A 115 -26.90 12.06 -7.74
N LYS A 116 -28.24 11.87 -7.78
CA LYS A 116 -29.07 12.35 -8.89
C LYS A 116 -29.15 13.88 -8.82
N SER A 117 -28.97 14.57 -9.95
CA SER A 117 -29.18 16.03 -10.05
C SER A 117 -30.54 16.40 -9.47
N HIS A 118 -30.55 17.31 -8.51
CA HIS A 118 -31.76 17.93 -7.99
C HIS A 118 -31.85 19.37 -8.49
N LYS A 119 -33.08 19.85 -8.77
CA LYS A 119 -33.36 21.23 -9.14
C LYS A 119 -33.62 22.04 -7.87
N HIS A 120 -33.00 23.21 -7.76
CA HIS A 120 -33.41 24.23 -6.79
C HIS A 120 -33.43 25.60 -7.46
N THR A 121 -34.31 26.46 -6.98
CA THR A 121 -34.48 27.85 -7.42
C THR A 121 -33.59 28.76 -6.58
N HIS A 122 -32.80 29.62 -7.24
CA HIS A 122 -32.07 30.69 -6.57
C HIS A 122 -32.76 32.02 -6.84
N LEU A 123 -32.90 32.82 -5.77
CA LEU A 123 -33.21 34.24 -5.85
C LEU A 123 -31.89 34.99 -5.70
N HIS A 124 -31.44 35.65 -6.76
CA HIS A 124 -30.25 36.50 -6.69
C HIS A 124 -30.59 37.80 -5.96
N SER A 125 -29.57 38.46 -5.39
CA SER A 125 -29.69 39.77 -4.73
C SER A 125 -30.15 40.89 -5.69
N ASP A 126 -30.19 40.61 -6.99
CA ASP A 126 -30.71 41.48 -8.05
C ASP A 126 -32.19 41.20 -8.41
N GLY A 127 -32.85 40.26 -7.73
CA GLY A 127 -34.26 39.90 -7.95
C GLY A 127 -34.51 38.98 -9.16
N THR A 128 -33.47 38.52 -9.85
CA THR A 128 -33.63 37.60 -10.99
C THR A 128 -33.77 36.14 -10.53
N LEU A 129 -34.72 35.44 -11.13
CA LEU A 129 -35.07 34.06 -10.83
C LEU A 129 -34.66 33.20 -12.04
N HIS A 130 -33.65 32.36 -11.87
CA HIS A 130 -33.17 31.51 -12.96
C HIS A 130 -32.90 30.06 -12.51
N TYR A 131 -33.03 29.14 -13.46
CA TYR A 131 -32.91 27.70 -13.25
C TYR A 131 -31.49 27.23 -13.58
N HIS A 132 -30.75 26.74 -12.58
CA HIS A 132 -29.48 26.04 -12.82
C HIS A 132 -29.64 24.52 -12.80
N TYR A 133 -29.03 23.85 -13.77
CA TYR A 133 -28.75 22.42 -13.69
C TYR A 133 -27.43 22.23 -12.94
N HIS A 134 -27.49 21.95 -11.64
CA HIS A 134 -26.30 21.56 -10.89
C HIS A 134 -26.18 20.03 -10.84
N ASN A 135 -24.98 19.58 -11.17
CA ASN A 135 -24.49 18.27 -10.78
C ASN A 135 -23.46 18.52 -9.67
N HIS A 136 -23.79 18.21 -8.41
CA HIS A 136 -22.89 18.45 -7.25
C HIS A 136 -21.70 17.48 -7.19
N LEU A 137 -21.23 17.03 -8.35
CA LEU A 137 -20.14 16.09 -8.53
C LEU A 137 -18.78 16.65 -8.05
N GLY A 138 -18.69 17.93 -7.67
CA GLY A 138 -17.43 18.55 -7.27
C GLY A 138 -17.44 19.63 -6.19
N GLN A 139 -18.58 20.15 -5.70
CA GLN A 139 -18.53 21.35 -4.83
C GLN A 139 -19.28 21.28 -3.48
N HIS A 140 -20.12 20.28 -3.17
CA HIS A 140 -20.85 20.29 -1.89
C HIS A 140 -21.01 18.94 -1.16
N SER A 141 -20.27 17.88 -1.50
CA SER A 141 -20.27 16.64 -0.68
C SER A 141 -19.30 16.72 0.52
N HIS A 142 -19.20 17.88 1.17
CA HIS A 142 -18.40 18.10 2.39
C HIS A 142 -19.26 18.25 3.65
N ILE A 143 -20.48 17.72 3.63
CA ILE A 143 -21.39 17.84 4.77
C ILE A 143 -21.60 16.44 5.36
N HIS A 144 -20.79 16.18 6.40
CA HIS A 144 -20.94 15.11 7.40
C HIS A 144 -20.54 13.67 7.00
N ALA A 145 -19.29 13.47 6.57
CA ALA A 145 -18.51 12.33 7.08
C ALA A 145 -17.79 12.75 8.38
N ASN A 146 -18.54 13.28 9.34
CA ASN A 146 -18.00 13.68 10.63
C ASN A 146 -17.89 12.43 11.52
N LYS A 147 -16.68 12.22 12.04
CA LYS A 147 -16.27 11.33 13.14
C LYS A 147 -15.96 9.84 12.94
N LEU A 148 -16.39 9.13 11.89
CA LEU A 148 -16.03 7.70 11.77
C LEU A 148 -15.05 7.34 10.63
N GLY A 149 -15.03 8.12 9.53
CA GLY A 149 -14.16 7.87 8.37
C GLY A 149 -12.96 8.82 8.22
N SER A 150 -12.92 9.91 9.00
CA SER A 150 -11.86 10.93 8.93
C SER A 150 -10.61 10.58 9.76
N GLN A 151 -10.57 9.38 10.32
CA GLN A 151 -9.53 8.92 11.25
C GLN A 151 -8.85 7.62 10.82
N LEU A 152 -8.82 7.28 9.53
CA LEU A 152 -7.68 6.51 9.02
C LEU A 152 -6.46 7.45 8.98
N SER A 153 -6.05 7.81 10.19
CA SER A 153 -4.84 8.50 10.54
C SER A 153 -3.66 7.73 9.95
N PRO A 154 -2.53 8.38 9.62
CA PRO A 154 -1.28 7.70 9.28
C PRO A 154 -0.92 6.53 10.22
N TRP A 155 -1.42 6.56 11.46
CA TRP A 155 -1.36 5.46 12.42
C TRP A 155 -2.00 4.15 11.95
N ALA A 156 -3.16 4.18 11.28
CA ALA A 156 -3.79 2.97 10.77
C ALA A 156 -2.99 2.36 9.61
N LEU A 157 -2.44 3.20 8.72
CA LEU A 157 -1.51 2.75 7.68
C LEU A 157 -0.27 2.11 8.30
N PHE A 158 0.31 2.77 9.29
CA PHE A 158 1.48 2.27 9.99
C PHE A 158 1.24 0.90 10.63
N LEU A 159 0.11 0.72 11.31
CA LEU A 159 -0.27 -0.58 11.91
C LEU A 159 -0.48 -1.67 10.85
N ILE A 160 -1.16 -1.36 9.74
CA ILE A 160 -1.37 -2.32 8.65
C ILE A 160 -0.03 -2.76 8.05
N PHE A 161 0.90 -1.82 7.83
CA PHE A 161 2.20 -2.12 7.23
C PHE A 161 3.14 -2.85 8.20
N ILE A 162 3.12 -2.55 9.50
CA ILE A 162 3.88 -3.32 10.50
C ILE A 162 3.36 -4.75 10.65
N LEU A 163 2.05 -4.94 10.52
CA LEU A 163 1.42 -6.25 10.68
C LEU A 163 1.35 -7.03 9.36
N GLY A 164 1.57 -6.36 8.23
CA GLY A 164 1.61 -6.98 6.91
C GLY A 164 2.85 -7.88 6.80
N PRO A 165 2.68 -9.16 6.43
CA PRO A 165 3.82 -10.04 6.29
C PRO A 165 4.67 -9.63 5.08
N CYS A 166 5.99 -9.78 5.20
CA CYS A 166 6.90 -9.68 4.07
C CYS A 166 7.59 -11.04 3.89
N GLU A 167 6.82 -12.02 3.42
CA GLU A 167 7.21 -13.44 3.40
C GLU A 167 8.45 -13.68 2.52
N SER A 168 8.66 -12.82 1.52
CA SER A 168 9.80 -12.88 0.61
C SER A 168 11.16 -12.62 1.30
N LEU A 169 11.19 -11.92 2.43
CA LEU A 169 12.44 -11.55 3.11
C LEU A 169 13.00 -12.69 3.98
N ILE A 170 12.15 -13.48 4.66
CA ILE A 170 12.61 -14.48 5.63
C ILE A 170 13.53 -15.54 5.00
N PRO A 171 13.19 -16.19 3.87
CA PRO A 171 14.07 -17.17 3.24
C PRO A 171 15.42 -16.58 2.82
N LEU A 172 15.41 -15.33 2.33
CA LEU A 172 16.61 -14.62 1.88
C LEU A 172 17.58 -14.31 3.03
N LEU A 173 17.07 -14.07 4.24
CA LEU A 173 17.88 -13.86 5.43
C LEU A 173 18.31 -15.17 6.09
N MET A 174 17.46 -16.20 6.06
CA MET A 174 17.73 -17.48 6.71
C MET A 174 18.89 -18.24 6.04
N TYR A 175 19.01 -18.16 4.71
CA TYR A 175 20.11 -18.80 3.98
C TYR A 175 21.50 -18.38 4.47
N PRO A 176 21.90 -17.09 4.42
CA PRO A 176 23.21 -16.65 4.93
C PRO A 176 23.32 -16.76 6.46
N ALA A 177 22.21 -16.65 7.21
CA ALA A 177 22.21 -16.83 8.66
C ALA A 177 22.59 -18.27 9.05
N SER A 178 22.08 -19.28 8.33
CA SER A 178 22.42 -20.70 8.56
C SER A 178 23.92 -21.01 8.34
N GLN A 179 24.59 -20.21 7.52
CA GLN A 179 26.03 -20.31 7.26
C GLN A 179 26.87 -19.44 8.22
N ASN A 180 26.27 -18.86 9.26
CA ASN A 180 26.89 -17.89 10.18
C ASN A 180 27.48 -16.65 9.49
N ASN A 181 27.02 -16.31 8.28
CA ASN A 181 27.52 -15.17 7.52
C ASN A 181 26.65 -13.91 7.75
N TRP A 182 26.84 -13.30 8.91
CA TRP A 182 26.10 -12.10 9.33
C TRP A 182 26.38 -10.86 8.44
N ALA A 183 27.52 -10.83 7.77
CA ALA A 183 27.83 -9.77 6.80
C ALA A 183 26.88 -9.86 5.59
N HIS A 184 26.67 -11.06 5.04
CA HIS A 184 25.70 -11.28 3.97
C HIS A 184 24.27 -10.98 4.42
N VAL A 185 23.86 -11.40 5.62
CA VAL A 185 22.54 -11.07 6.20
C VAL A 185 22.31 -9.54 6.21
N THR A 186 23.29 -8.78 6.70
CA THR A 186 23.18 -7.32 6.81
C THR A 186 23.07 -6.66 5.44
N ILE A 187 23.85 -7.12 4.45
CA ILE A 187 23.81 -6.57 3.09
C ILE A 187 22.48 -6.89 2.42
N ILE A 188 22.00 -8.13 2.51
CA ILE A 188 20.71 -8.54 1.94
C ILE A 188 19.57 -7.73 2.57
N ALA A 189 19.55 -7.57 3.89
CA ALA A 189 18.57 -6.74 4.59
C ALA A 189 18.61 -5.27 4.11
N ALA A 190 19.80 -4.69 3.96
CA ALA A 190 19.97 -3.32 3.49
C ALA A 190 19.52 -3.13 2.04
N VAL A 191 19.90 -4.06 1.15
CA VAL A 191 19.50 -4.06 -0.27
C VAL A 191 17.98 -4.20 -0.40
N PHE A 192 17.39 -5.17 0.30
CA PHE A 192 15.93 -5.37 0.30
C PHE A 192 15.20 -4.12 0.79
N SER A 193 15.65 -3.53 1.91
CA SER A 193 15.06 -2.31 2.48
C SER A 193 15.12 -1.14 1.48
N LEU A 194 16.28 -0.93 0.88
CA LEU A 194 16.48 0.17 -0.07
C LEU A 194 15.60 0.01 -1.31
N VAL A 195 15.61 -1.18 -1.93
CA VAL A 195 14.82 -1.46 -3.14
C VAL A 195 13.32 -1.34 -2.85
N THR A 196 12.85 -1.86 -1.72
CA THR A 196 11.43 -1.80 -1.32
C THR A 196 10.98 -0.36 -1.15
N VAL A 197 11.70 0.44 -0.36
CA VAL A 197 11.34 1.85 -0.11
C VAL A 197 11.38 2.68 -1.40
N LEU A 198 12.41 2.48 -2.23
CA LEU A 198 12.51 3.18 -3.52
C LEU A 198 11.35 2.82 -4.44
N THR A 199 11.00 1.53 -4.54
CA THR A 199 9.88 1.04 -5.35
C THR A 199 8.57 1.63 -4.86
N MET A 200 8.30 1.61 -3.55
CA MET A 200 7.10 2.21 -2.97
C MET A 200 6.99 3.70 -3.29
N VAL A 201 8.05 4.49 -3.06
CA VAL A 201 8.04 5.93 -3.34
C VAL A 201 7.84 6.20 -4.83
N PHE A 202 8.48 5.42 -5.70
CA PHE A 202 8.32 5.52 -7.14
C PHE A 202 6.88 5.18 -7.56
N ALA A 203 6.31 4.09 -7.07
CA ALA A 203 4.94 3.68 -7.34
C ALA A 203 3.91 4.72 -6.85
N VAL A 204 4.09 5.26 -5.64
CA VAL A 204 3.26 6.37 -5.13
C VAL A 204 3.36 7.60 -6.03
N ARG A 205 4.57 7.97 -6.48
CA ARG A 205 4.76 9.08 -7.41
C ARG A 205 4.02 8.83 -8.73
N CYS A 206 4.18 7.66 -9.32
CA CYS A 206 3.48 7.25 -10.54
C CYS A 206 1.96 7.28 -10.36
N GLY A 207 1.44 6.76 -9.25
CA GLY A 207 0.02 6.78 -8.92
C GLY A 207 -0.53 8.21 -8.77
N LEU A 208 0.19 9.10 -8.08
CA LEU A 208 -0.21 10.51 -7.97
C LEU A 208 -0.21 11.24 -9.32
N LEU A 209 0.77 10.96 -10.20
CA LEU A 209 0.82 11.52 -11.56
C LEU A 209 -0.31 10.97 -12.44
N LEU A 210 -0.60 9.67 -12.33
CA LEU A 210 -1.71 9.03 -13.05
C LEU A 210 -3.04 9.67 -12.67
N VAL A 211 -3.28 9.87 -11.38
CA VAL A 211 -4.49 10.55 -10.87
C VAL A 211 -4.58 12.00 -11.36
N GLN A 212 -3.45 12.70 -11.53
CA GLN A 212 -3.43 14.06 -12.07
C GLN A 212 -3.69 14.14 -13.58
N ARG A 213 -3.29 13.12 -14.35
CA ARG A 213 -3.49 13.06 -15.80
C ARG A 213 -4.89 12.59 -16.21
N ILE A 214 -5.55 11.78 -15.38
CA ILE A 214 -6.93 11.34 -15.64
C ILE A 214 -7.88 12.53 -15.46
N LYS A 215 -8.80 12.73 -16.43
CA LYS A 215 -9.78 13.81 -16.40
C LYS A 215 -10.50 13.84 -15.05
N LYS A 216 -10.44 14.99 -14.35
CA LYS A 216 -11.11 15.25 -13.06
C LYS A 216 -12.54 14.69 -12.94
N PRO A 217 -13.44 14.79 -13.95
CA PRO A 217 -14.80 14.26 -13.83
C PRO A 217 -14.90 12.73 -13.75
N ILE A 218 -13.95 11.98 -14.32
CA ILE A 218 -13.96 10.51 -14.27
C ILE A 218 -13.51 10.05 -12.88
N PHE A 219 -12.41 10.61 -12.38
CA PHE A 219 -11.88 10.26 -11.07
C PHE A 219 -12.79 10.72 -9.93
N SER A 220 -13.45 11.88 -10.03
CA SER A 220 -14.43 12.31 -9.02
C SER A 220 -15.68 11.43 -8.98
N ARG A 221 -16.05 10.80 -10.11
CA ARG A 221 -17.21 9.92 -10.19
C ARG A 221 -16.88 8.49 -9.77
N PHE A 222 -15.80 7.91 -10.27
CA PHE A 222 -15.48 6.49 -10.13
C PHE A 222 -14.28 6.19 -9.22
N GLY A 223 -13.61 7.20 -8.67
CA GLY A 223 -12.37 7.02 -7.89
C GLY A 223 -12.51 6.02 -6.74
N ASP A 224 -13.64 6.02 -6.03
CA ASP A 224 -13.86 5.09 -4.92
C ASP A 224 -14.09 3.65 -5.37
N ILE A 225 -14.77 3.48 -6.51
CA ILE A 225 -14.97 2.17 -7.14
C ILE A 225 -13.62 1.62 -7.63
N ILE A 226 -12.81 2.45 -8.29
CA ILE A 226 -11.49 2.06 -8.78
C ILE A 226 -10.58 1.64 -7.62
N ALA A 227 -10.54 2.43 -6.54
CA ALA A 227 -9.76 2.08 -5.36
C ALA A 227 -10.25 0.78 -4.71
N GLY A 228 -11.57 0.59 -4.57
CA GLY A 228 -12.15 -0.64 -4.03
C GLY A 228 -11.83 -1.87 -4.87
N VAL A 229 -11.95 -1.77 -6.20
CA VAL A 229 -11.61 -2.86 -7.14
C VAL A 229 -10.13 -3.21 -7.06
N LEU A 230 -9.24 -2.23 -7.03
CA LEU A 230 -7.80 -2.46 -6.92
C LEU A 230 -7.43 -3.16 -5.60
N LEU A 231 -8.08 -2.80 -4.49
CA LEU A 231 -7.89 -3.47 -3.20
C LEU A 231 -8.36 -4.93 -3.22
N ILE A 232 -9.49 -5.22 -3.85
CA ILE A 232 -9.98 -6.59 -4.03
C ILE A 232 -9.01 -7.40 -4.90
N ILE A 233 -8.52 -6.82 -6.01
CA ILE A 233 -7.54 -7.47 -6.89
C ILE A 233 -6.26 -7.76 -6.09
N SER A 234 -5.77 -6.81 -5.29
CA SER A 234 -4.59 -7.00 -4.44
C SER A 234 -4.78 -8.13 -3.44
N GLY A 235 -5.86 -8.11 -2.65
CA GLY A 235 -6.12 -9.15 -1.67
C GLY A 235 -6.35 -10.53 -2.31
N SER A 236 -7.01 -10.57 -3.48
CA SER A 236 -7.17 -11.82 -4.23
C SER A 236 -5.84 -12.34 -4.79
N ALA A 237 -4.94 -11.45 -5.22
CA ALA A 237 -3.61 -11.83 -5.67
C ALA A 237 -2.78 -12.42 -4.52
N ILE A 238 -2.85 -11.84 -3.33
CA ILE A 238 -2.21 -12.39 -2.12
C ILE A 238 -2.72 -13.80 -1.84
N LEU A 239 -4.04 -14.03 -1.85
CA LEU A 239 -4.62 -15.36 -1.63
C LEU A 239 -4.26 -16.38 -2.72
N ALA A 240 -4.21 -15.95 -3.98
CA ALA A 240 -3.98 -16.84 -5.12
C ALA A 240 -2.50 -17.18 -5.34
N LEU A 241 -1.60 -16.23 -5.05
CA LEU A 241 -0.17 -16.36 -5.32
C LEU A 241 0.65 -16.66 -4.06
N GLY A 242 0.07 -16.50 -2.86
CA GLY A 242 0.78 -16.71 -1.59
C GLY A 242 1.96 -15.76 -1.42
N VAL A 243 1.80 -14.49 -1.85
CA VAL A 243 2.80 -13.41 -1.76
C VAL A 243 2.28 -12.24 -0.94
#